data_AF-A0A938BHH5-F1
#
_entry.id   AF-A0A938BHH5-F1
#
_cell.length_a   1.000
_cell.length_b   1.000
_cell.length_c   1.000
_cell.angle_alpha   90.00
_cell.angle_beta   90.00
_cell.angle_gamma   90.00
#
_symmetry.space_group_name_H-M   'P 1'
#
loop_
_entity.id
_entity.type
_entity.pdbx_description
1 polymer ?
#
loop_
_entity_poly.entity_id
_entity_poly.type
_entity_poly.pdbx_seq_one_letter_code
_entity_poly.pdbx_strand_id
1 'polypeptide(L)'
;MVKQYKLLFLASVKDFIAKLSITNQAKVAAAISMMGTGEFGFVYTKKLKGPVNELIIKSYRFVYYIKRDEIYFVNAFIKKSAKTPKRVIEHAEKLFKNF
;
A
#
# COMPACT_ATOMS: atom_id res chain seq x y z
N MET A 1 21.22 1.96 -12.40
CA MET A 1 19.88 1.52 -12.87
C MET A 1 18.85 1.91 -11.81
N VAL A 2 17.80 2.63 -12.20
CA VAL A 2 16.67 2.90 -11.30
C VAL A 2 15.88 1.60 -11.18
N LYS A 3 15.69 1.12 -9.94
CA LYS A 3 15.00 -0.14 -9.68
C LYS A 3 13.50 0.04 -9.94
N GLN A 4 12.95 -0.68 -10.91
CA GLN A 4 11.50 -0.66 -11.17
C GLN A 4 10.81 -1.80 -10.43
N TYR A 5 9.66 -1.49 -9.86
CA TYR A 5 8.79 -2.44 -9.19
C TYR A 5 7.52 -2.65 -9.99
N LYS A 6 7.14 -3.91 -10.19
CA LYS A 6 5.82 -4.26 -10.69
C LYS A 6 4.80 -4.06 -9.58
N LEU A 7 3.75 -3.30 -9.88
CA LEU A 7 2.69 -2.96 -8.92
C LEU A 7 1.52 -3.92 -9.09
N LEU A 8 1.18 -4.64 -8.02
CA LEU A 8 0.10 -5.62 -7.99
C LEU A 8 -0.92 -5.21 -6.92
N PHE A 9 -2.21 -5.34 -7.25
CA PHE A 9 -3.31 -4.90 -6.40
C PHE A 9 -4.35 -5.99 -6.27
N LEU A 10 -4.77 -6.28 -5.04
CA LEU A 10 -6.03 -7.00 -4.82
C LEU A 10 -7.21 -6.18 -5.33
N ALA A 11 -8.26 -6.89 -5.78
CA ALA A 11 -9.49 -6.28 -6.27
C ALA A 11 -10.07 -5.26 -5.27
N SER A 12 -10.09 -5.61 -3.98
CA SER A 12 -10.56 -4.73 -2.91
C SER A 12 -9.78 -3.40 -2.81
N VAL A 13 -8.49 -3.39 -3.16
CA VAL A 13 -7.68 -2.16 -3.20
C VAL A 13 -8.06 -1.32 -4.42
N LYS A 14 -8.26 -1.94 -5.58
CA LYS A 14 -8.72 -1.23 -6.79
C LYS A 14 -10.09 -0.58 -6.55
N ASP A 15 -11.02 -1.34 -5.96
CA ASP A 15 -12.36 -0.85 -5.61
C ASP A 15 -12.30 0.31 -4.61
N PHE A 16 -11.38 0.25 -3.65
CA PHE A 16 -11.15 1.35 -2.71
C PHE A 16 -10.69 2.62 -3.44
N ILE A 17 -9.71 2.51 -4.33
CA ILE A 17 -9.19 3.65 -5.10
C ILE A 17 -10.29 4.26 -5.97
N ALA A 18 -11.07 3.42 -6.66
CA ALA A 18 -12.15 3.87 -7.54
C ALA A 18 -13.25 4.68 -6.80
N LYS A 19 -13.44 4.43 -5.50
CA LYS A 19 -14.41 5.15 -4.66
C LYS A 19 -13.90 6.50 -4.14
N LEU A 20 -12.62 6.83 -4.32
CA LEU A 20 -12.08 8.12 -3.90
C LEU A 20 -12.51 9.22 -4.88
N SER A 21 -12.55 10.47 -4.41
CA SER A 21 -12.70 11.61 -5.32
C SER A 21 -11.51 11.71 -6.28
N ILE A 22 -11.74 12.29 -7.47
CA ILE A 22 -10.72 12.43 -8.53
C ILE A 22 -9.41 13.04 -7.98
N THR A 23 -9.51 14.10 -7.18
CA THR A 23 -8.35 14.75 -6.55
C THR A 23 -7.56 13.81 -5.63
N ASN A 24 -8.25 12.92 -4.90
CA ASN A 24 -7.59 11.95 -4.03
C ASN A 24 -7.05 10.76 -4.81
N GLN A 25 -7.72 10.32 -5.87
CA GLN A 25 -7.19 9.32 -6.80
C GLN A 25 -5.85 9.77 -7.41
N ALA A 26 -5.76 11.03 -7.86
CA ALA A 26 -4.53 11.59 -8.41
C ALA A 26 -3.37 11.55 -7.40
N LYS A 27 -3.61 11.91 -6.13
CA LYS A 27 -2.60 11.85 -5.06
C LYS A 27 -2.16 10.41 -4.76
N VAL A 28 -3.11 9.48 -4.79
CA VAL A 28 -2.83 8.05 -4.59
C VAL A 28 -2.01 7.50 -5.76
N ALA A 29 -2.39 7.80 -7.00
CA ALA A 29 -1.68 7.39 -8.20
C ALA A 29 -0.23 7.92 -8.21
N ALA A 30 -0.03 9.20 -7.89
CA ALA A 30 1.30 9.80 -7.81
C ALA A 30 2.20 9.05 -6.81
N ALA A 31 1.73 8.83 -5.57
CA ALA A 31 2.51 8.12 -4.56
C ALA A 31 2.82 6.66 -4.96
N ILE A 32 1.84 5.94 -5.51
CA ILE A 32 2.05 4.57 -5.95
C ILE A 32 3.02 4.50 -7.15
N SER A 33 2.96 5.48 -8.06
CA SER A 33 3.91 5.58 -9.17
C SER A 33 5.34 5.78 -8.68
N MET A 34 5.56 6.63 -7.66
CA MET A 34 6.89 6.81 -7.05
C MET A 34 7.41 5.51 -6.42
N MET A 35 6.53 4.71 -5.80
CA MET A 35 6.92 3.37 -5.31
C MET A 35 7.30 2.44 -6.46
N GLY A 36 6.60 2.53 -7.61
CA GLY A 36 6.92 1.78 -8.82
C GLY A 36 8.28 2.10 -9.41
N THR A 37 8.76 3.34 -9.27
CA THR A 37 10.11 3.77 -9.69
C THR A 37 11.19 3.53 -8.63
N GLY A 38 10.83 2.92 -7.49
CA GLY A 38 11.76 2.68 -6.39
C GLY A 38 12.10 3.92 -5.57
N GLU A 39 11.41 5.03 -5.81
CA GLU A 39 11.60 6.34 -5.17
C GLU A 39 10.91 6.41 -3.79
N PHE A 40 11.20 5.42 -2.93
CA PHE A 40 10.59 5.32 -1.60
C PHE A 40 10.88 6.53 -0.69
N GLY A 41 11.95 7.30 -0.95
CA GLY A 41 12.26 8.53 -0.22
C GLY A 41 11.25 9.67 -0.43
N PHE A 42 10.46 9.61 -1.50
CA PHE A 42 9.44 10.62 -1.82
C PHE A 42 8.04 10.25 -1.32
N VAL A 43 7.89 9.10 -0.66
CA VAL A 43 6.61 8.64 -0.10
C VAL A 43 6.75 8.33 1.38
N TYR A 44 5.69 8.59 2.13
CA TYR A 44 5.69 8.26 3.55
C TYR A 44 5.23 6.82 3.75
N THR A 45 6.17 5.96 4.17
CA THR A 45 5.91 4.55 4.45
C THR A 45 6.33 4.19 5.87
N LYS A 46 5.70 3.15 6.42
CA LYS A 46 6.00 2.65 7.76
C LYS A 46 5.98 1.13 7.77
N LYS A 47 6.95 0.50 8.42
CA LYS A 47 6.92 -0.94 8.70
C LYS A 47 5.90 -1.23 9.80
N LEU A 48 4.96 -2.15 9.54
CA LEU A 48 3.96 -2.58 10.53
C LEU A 48 4.48 -3.78 11.33
N LYS A 49 4.71 -4.91 10.66
CA LYS A 49 5.19 -6.16 11.27
C LYS A 49 5.72 -7.10 10.20
N GLY A 50 6.85 -7.75 10.46
CA GLY A 50 7.46 -8.69 9.50
C GLY A 50 7.66 -8.05 8.12
N PRO A 51 7.17 -8.66 7.02
CA PRO A 51 7.26 -8.09 5.67
C PRO A 51 6.16 -7.06 5.35
N VAL A 52 5.22 -6.83 6.28
CA VAL A 52 4.06 -5.97 6.07
C VAL A 52 4.42 -4.51 6.35
N ASN A 53 4.14 -3.67 5.36
CA ASN A 53 4.37 -2.23 5.36
C ASN A 53 3.07 -1.48 5.10
N GLU A 54 3.08 -0.19 5.43
CA GLU A 54 1.99 0.74 5.25
C GLU A 54 2.46 1.95 4.46
N LEU A 55 1.78 2.27 3.36
CA LEU A 55 1.90 3.53 2.65
C LEU A 55 0.84 4.49 3.19
N ILE A 56 1.27 5.71 3.50
CA ILE A 56 0.47 6.71 4.19
C ILE A 56 0.24 7.91 3.27
N ILE A 57 -1.02 8.16 2.93
CA ILE A 57 -1.43 9.26 2.04
C ILE A 57 -2.60 9.99 2.69
N LYS A 58 -2.36 11.15 3.32
CA LYS A 58 -3.36 11.86 4.15
C LYS A 58 -4.00 10.92 5.19
N SER A 59 -5.31 10.69 5.12
CA SER A 59 -6.06 9.75 5.95
C SER A 59 -6.11 8.33 5.36
N TYR A 60 -5.64 8.11 4.14
CA TYR A 60 -5.63 6.79 3.50
C TYR A 60 -4.41 5.98 3.91
N ARG A 61 -4.61 4.69 4.08
CA ARG A 61 -3.58 3.71 4.42
C ARG A 61 -3.66 2.57 3.44
N PHE A 62 -2.54 2.25 2.82
CA PHE A 62 -2.41 1.13 1.90
C PHE A 62 -1.42 0.14 2.49
N VAL A 63 -1.87 -1.08 2.72
CA VAL A 63 -1.05 -2.15 3.28
C VAL A 63 -0.45 -2.94 2.14
N TYR A 64 0.87 -3.10 2.18
CA TYR A 64 1.60 -3.78 1.14
C TYR A 64 2.77 -4.60 1.69
N TYR A 65 3.30 -5.48 0.86
CA TYR A 65 4.61 -6.08 1.07
C TYR A 65 5.41 -6.03 -0.23
N ILE A 66 6.73 -6.15 -0.09
CA ILE A 66 7.68 -6.18 -1.21
C ILE A 66 8.25 -7.60 -1.28
N LYS A 67 8.15 -8.23 -2.44
CA LYS A 67 8.77 -9.53 -2.72
C LYS A 67 9.56 -9.40 -4.02
N ARG A 68 10.89 -9.50 -3.92
CA ARG A 68 11.82 -9.23 -5.04
C ARG A 68 11.61 -7.83 -5.63
N ASP A 69 11.07 -7.76 -6.84
CA ASP A 69 10.83 -6.53 -7.61
C ASP A 69 9.33 -6.29 -7.81
N GLU A 70 8.50 -6.82 -6.91
CA GLU A 70 7.05 -6.68 -6.94
C GLU A 70 6.54 -6.08 -5.61
N ILE A 71 5.61 -5.14 -5.74
CA ILE A 71 4.89 -4.51 -4.62
C ILE A 71 3.45 -4.96 -4.67
N TYR A 72 3.01 -5.64 -3.62
CA TYR A 72 1.67 -6.21 -3.52
C TYR A 72 0.83 -5.40 -2.55
N PHE A 73 -0.10 -4.61 -3.07
CA PHE A 73 -1.09 -3.90 -2.27
C PHE A 73 -2.26 -4.83 -1.94
N VAL A 74 -2.40 -5.17 -0.66
CA VAL A 74 -3.34 -6.18 -0.18
C VAL A 74 -4.47 -5.64 0.67
N ASN A 75 -4.39 -4.39 1.13
CA ASN A 75 -5.51 -3.75 1.80
C ASN A 75 -5.42 -2.23 1.65
N ALA A 76 -6.56 -1.57 1.70
CA ALA A 76 -6.65 -0.12 1.73
C ALA A 76 -7.81 0.33 2.62
N PHE A 77 -7.58 1.35 3.45
CA PHE A 77 -8.60 1.85 4.36
C PHE A 77 -8.39 3.32 4.73
N ILE A 78 -9.45 3.96 5.22
CA ILE A 78 -9.39 5.29 5.83
C ILE A 78 -9.03 5.12 7.30
N LYS A 79 -7.98 5.80 7.76
CA LYS A 79 -7.54 5.81 9.16
C LYS A 79 -8.67 6.31 10.05
N LYS A 80 -9.07 5.48 11.01
CA LYS A 80 -10.09 5.81 12.04
C LYS A 80 -9.51 5.99 13.44
N SER A 81 -8.30 5.48 13.70
CA SER A 81 -7.64 5.52 15.01
C SER A 81 -6.13 5.73 14.85
N ALA A 82 -5.42 5.99 15.95
CA ALA A 82 -3.99 6.27 15.94
C ALA A 82 -3.14 5.11 15.37
N LYS A 83 -3.55 3.86 15.62
CA LYS A 83 -2.83 2.63 15.24
C LYS A 83 -3.60 1.86 14.17
N THR A 84 -2.88 1.22 13.26
CA THR A 84 -3.44 0.28 12.28
C THR A 84 -4.12 -0.88 13.00
N PRO A 85 -5.39 -1.22 12.70
CA PRO A 85 -6.10 -2.28 13.41
C PRO A 85 -5.40 -3.63 13.29
N LYS A 86 -5.28 -4.38 14.39
CA LYS A 86 -4.60 -5.69 14.46
C LYS A 86 -5.10 -6.66 13.37
N ARG A 87 -6.42 -6.71 13.16
CA ARG A 87 -7.07 -7.55 12.12
C ARG A 87 -6.54 -7.30 10.70
N VAL A 88 -6.13 -6.07 10.39
CA VAL A 88 -5.60 -5.71 9.06
C VAL A 88 -4.22 -6.30 8.88
N ILE A 89 -3.39 -6.25 9.93
CA ILE A 89 -2.04 -6.83 9.93
C ILE A 89 -2.13 -8.35 9.83
N GLU A 90 -2.98 -8.98 10.65
CA GLU A 90 -3.17 -10.44 10.64
C GLU A 90 -3.68 -10.93 9.27
N HIS A 91 -4.61 -10.21 8.63
CA HIS A 91 -5.08 -10.53 7.28
C HIS A 91 -3.96 -10.41 6.24
N ALA A 92 -3.15 -9.36 6.30
CA ALA A 92 -2.02 -9.17 5.39
C ALA A 92 -0.94 -10.26 5.57
N GLU A 93 -0.63 -10.66 6.81
CA GLU A 93 0.30 -11.76 7.10
C GLU A 93 -0.22 -13.10 6.57
N LYS A 94 -1.53 -13.38 6.68
CA LYS A 94 -2.14 -14.59 6.11
C LYS A 94 -2.04 -14.60 4.59
N LEU A 95 -2.34 -13.48 3.93
CA LEU A 95 -2.21 -13.37 2.48
C LEU A 95 -0.78 -13.59 2.04
N PHE A 96 0.21 -12.98 2.70
CA PHE A 96 1.62 -13.12 2.35
C PHE A 96 2.10 -14.59 2.29
N LYS A 97 1.59 -15.46 3.17
CA LYS A 97 1.94 -16.89 3.15
C LYS A 97 1.43 -17.64 1.91
N ASN A 98 0.42 -17.07 1.24
CA ASN A 98 -0.22 -17.65 0.06
C ASN A 98 0.31 -17.05 -1.26
N PHE A 99 1.29 -16.14 -1.21
CA PHE A 99 1.96 -15.52 -2.35
C PHE A 99 3.45 -15.89 -2.41
#